data_AF-A0A7X1B382-F1
#
_entry.id   AF-A0A7X1B382-F1
#
_cell.length_a   1.000
_cell.length_b   1.000
_cell.length_c   1.000
_cell.angle_alpha   90.00
_cell.angle_beta   90.00
_cell.angle_gamma   90.00
#
_symmetry.space_group_name_H-M   'P 1'
#
loop_
_entity.id
_entity.type
_entity.pdbx_description
1 polymer ?
#
loop_
_entity_poly.entity_id
_entity_poly.type
_entity_poly.pdbx_seq_one_letter_code
_entity_poly.pdbx_strand_id
1 'polypeptide(L)'
;MRYLALLLLTIFYGCSDPAEEYRRANDAYIERMNEILEPYGSGDIESSKSALLRSIEFTKEEISNRGDHSAFDWELALAYARLAWIAEYKGKKDEAKRLFSLASEHEFKSDVLYRERIKNNPNVISTDEHPRTKGYSIEDWYSILDEVDSRYQSKWTKPNQAAHTTPASAPR
;
A
#
# COMPACT_ATOMS: atom_id res chain seq x y z
N MET A 1 -6.31 54.60 22.47
CA MET A 1 -6.64 53.62 21.40
C MET A 1 -5.39 53.22 20.59
N ARG A 2 -4.39 52.57 21.20
CA ARG A 2 -3.21 52.04 20.49
C ARG A 2 -2.81 50.61 20.89
N TYR A 3 -3.45 50.06 21.93
CA TYR A 3 -3.19 48.70 22.41
C TYR A 3 -4.26 47.67 22.00
N LEU A 4 -5.36 48.10 21.37
CA LEU A 4 -6.42 47.19 20.91
C LEU A 4 -6.06 46.47 19.60
N ALA A 5 -5.12 47.01 18.81
CA ALA A 5 -4.72 46.44 17.52
C ALA A 5 -3.70 45.29 17.64
N LEU A 6 -2.99 45.19 18.77
CA LEU A 6 -1.99 44.13 19.00
C LEU A 6 -2.59 42.86 19.62
N LEU A 7 -3.80 42.95 20.20
CA LEU A 7 -4.52 41.81 20.77
C LEU A 7 -5.34 41.02 19.72
N LEU A 8 -5.52 41.58 18.51
CA LEU A 8 -6.19 40.91 17.40
C LEU A 8 -5.23 40.16 16.47
N LEU A 9 -3.91 40.33 16.62
CA LEU A 9 -2.89 39.69 15.79
C LEU A 9 -2.43 38.31 16.30
N THR A 10 -2.83 37.91 17.51
CA THR A 10 -2.50 36.58 18.06
C THR A 10 -3.63 35.56 17.89
N ILE A 11 -4.81 35.96 17.42
CA ILE A 11 -5.96 35.05 17.21
C ILE A 11 -5.95 34.39 15.81
N PHE A 12 -5.12 34.89 14.88
CA PHE A 12 -5.03 34.36 13.51
C PHE A 12 -3.80 33.50 13.21
N TYR A 13 -2.91 33.27 14.19
CA TYR A 13 -1.91 32.20 14.07
C TYR A 13 -2.57 30.88 14.48
N GLY A 14 -3.33 30.33 13.53
CA GLY A 14 -3.88 28.99 13.62
C GLY A 14 -2.77 27.99 13.92
N CYS A 15 -2.68 27.55 15.17
CA CYS A 15 -2.18 26.23 15.45
C CYS A 15 -3.21 25.28 14.82
N SER A 16 -2.97 24.85 13.58
CA SER A 16 -3.67 23.67 13.07
C SER A 16 -3.39 22.56 14.07
N ASP A 17 -4.44 21.93 14.58
CA ASP A 17 -4.31 20.75 15.42
C ASP A 17 -3.44 19.74 14.65
N PRO A 18 -2.32 19.24 15.20
CA PRO A 18 -1.47 18.26 14.54
C PRO A 18 -2.25 17.04 14.02
N ALA A 19 -3.35 16.65 14.69
CA ALA A 19 -4.22 15.59 14.22
C ALA A 19 -4.99 15.97 12.94
N GLU A 20 -5.40 17.24 12.83
CA GLU A 20 -6.09 17.75 11.66
C GLU A 20 -5.14 17.91 10.46
N GLU A 21 -3.91 18.37 10.70
CA GLU A 21 -2.87 18.46 9.68
C GLU A 21 -2.50 17.06 9.15
N TYR A 22 -2.32 16.09 10.05
CA TYR A 22 -2.10 14.70 9.68
C TYR A 22 -3.25 14.13 8.84
N ARG A 23 -4.50 14.38 9.24
CA ARG A 23 -5.68 13.94 8.49
C ARG A 23 -5.71 14.56 7.09
N ARG A 24 -5.51 15.88 6.96
CA ARG A 24 -5.49 16.55 5.65
C ARG A 24 -4.38 15.99 4.74
N ALA A 25 -3.19 15.74 5.30
CA ALA A 25 -2.10 15.13 4.54
C ALA A 25 -2.40 13.68 4.14
N ASN A 26 -3.16 12.93 4.95
CA ASN A 26 -3.61 11.58 4.60
C ASN A 26 -4.69 11.58 3.52
N ASP A 27 -5.65 12.51 3.58
CA ASP A 27 -6.70 12.66 2.57
C ASP A 27 -6.08 13.03 1.20
N ALA A 28 -5.14 13.98 1.20
CA ALA A 28 -4.39 14.37 0.00
C ALA A 28 -3.57 13.21 -0.58
N TYR A 29 -2.96 12.38 0.28
CA TYR A 29 -2.26 11.17 -0.15
C TYR A 29 -3.21 10.20 -0.87
N ILE A 30 -4.38 9.92 -0.28
CA ILE A 30 -5.37 8.99 -0.84
C ILE A 30 -5.89 9.50 -2.19
N GLU A 31 -6.22 10.79 -2.27
CA GLU A 31 -6.65 11.42 -3.52
C GLU A 31 -5.59 11.26 -4.61
N ARG A 32 -4.34 11.60 -4.28
CA ARG A 32 -3.23 11.50 -5.24
C ARG A 32 -2.93 10.06 -5.66
N MET A 33 -2.98 9.11 -4.73
CA MET A 33 -2.83 7.68 -5.03
C MET A 33 -3.93 7.17 -5.97
N ASN A 34 -5.17 7.59 -5.77
CA ASN A 34 -6.28 7.22 -6.65
C ASN A 34 -6.07 7.74 -8.07
N GLU A 35 -5.60 8.98 -8.23
CA GLU A 35 -5.24 9.53 -9.55
C GLU A 35 -4.10 8.74 -10.21
N ILE A 36 -3.05 8.42 -9.45
CA ILE A 36 -1.91 7.65 -9.95
C ILE A 36 -2.34 6.25 -10.42
N LEU A 37 -3.25 5.62 -9.68
CA LEU A 37 -3.74 4.26 -9.94
C LEU A 37 -4.94 4.20 -10.89
N GLU A 38 -5.53 5.32 -11.31
CA GLU A 38 -6.62 5.35 -12.29
C GLU A 38 -6.33 4.47 -13.54
N PRO A 39 -5.12 4.47 -14.13
CA PRO A 39 -4.82 3.64 -15.30
C PRO A 39 -4.71 2.14 -15.00
N TYR A 40 -4.57 1.71 -13.73
CA TYR A 40 -4.41 0.31 -13.35
C TYR A 40 -5.64 -0.54 -13.70
N GLY A 41 -6.84 0.03 -13.58
CA GLY A 41 -8.09 -0.67 -13.91
C GLY A 41 -8.43 -0.71 -15.41
N SER A 42 -7.61 -0.10 -16.27
CA SER A 42 -7.95 0.15 -17.69
C SER A 42 -7.93 -1.08 -18.59
N GLY A 43 -7.25 -2.17 -18.19
CA GLY A 43 -7.08 -3.37 -19.00
C GLY A 43 -5.80 -3.38 -19.85
N ASP A 44 -5.10 -2.24 -19.98
CA ASP A 44 -3.78 -2.17 -20.61
C ASP A 44 -2.68 -2.49 -19.59
N ILE A 45 -1.89 -3.53 -19.88
CA ILE A 45 -0.83 -4.02 -19.00
C ILE A 45 0.32 -3.02 -18.88
N GLU A 46 0.65 -2.27 -19.93
CA GLU A 46 1.75 -1.29 -19.86
C GLU A 46 1.32 -0.06 -19.05
N SER A 47 0.10 0.45 -19.26
CA SER A 47 -0.47 1.51 -18.42
C SER A 47 -0.56 1.10 -16.96
N SER A 48 -1.00 -0.14 -16.69
CA SER A 48 -1.06 -0.70 -15.34
C SER A 48 0.32 -0.77 -14.70
N LYS A 49 1.31 -1.30 -15.42
CA LYS A 49 2.70 -1.33 -14.94
C LYS A 49 3.24 0.07 -14.66
N SER A 50 2.98 1.04 -15.55
CA SER A 50 3.41 2.42 -15.37
C SER A 50 2.76 3.09 -14.16
N ALA A 51 1.47 2.84 -13.91
CA ALA A 51 0.75 3.34 -12.74
C ALA A 51 1.34 2.79 -11.44
N LEU A 52 1.60 1.48 -11.38
CA LEU A 52 2.21 0.84 -10.20
C LEU A 52 3.63 1.34 -9.92
N LEU A 53 4.43 1.58 -10.95
CA LEU A 53 5.78 2.14 -10.76
C LEU A 53 5.71 3.57 -10.20
N ARG A 54 4.79 4.38 -10.71
CA ARG A 54 4.55 5.75 -10.21
C ARG A 54 4.01 5.75 -8.78
N SER A 55 3.16 4.80 -8.41
CA SER A 55 2.65 4.69 -7.04
C SER A 55 3.79 4.31 -6.07
N ILE A 56 4.67 3.40 -6.47
CA ILE A 56 5.87 3.06 -5.67
C ILE A 56 6.78 4.28 -5.47
N GLU A 57 7.04 5.05 -6.52
CA GLU A 57 7.86 6.27 -6.44
C GLU A 57 7.23 7.29 -5.49
N PHE A 58 5.94 7.57 -5.66
CA PHE A 58 5.20 8.50 -4.82
C PHE A 58 5.16 8.05 -3.34
N THR A 59 4.85 6.78 -3.06
CA THR A 59 4.83 6.28 -1.68
C THR A 59 6.22 6.34 -1.02
N LYS A 60 7.32 6.11 -1.77
CA LYS A 60 8.69 6.27 -1.25
C LYS A 60 9.05 7.72 -0.94
N GLU A 61 8.58 8.65 -1.77
CA GLU A 61 8.71 10.08 -1.52
C GLU A 61 7.96 10.48 -0.24
N GLU A 62 6.73 9.99 -0.06
CA GLU A 62 5.92 10.24 1.14
C GLU A 62 6.58 9.68 2.41
N ILE A 63 7.15 8.47 2.35
CA ILE A 63 7.96 7.92 3.45
C ILE A 63 9.14 8.84 3.78
N SER A 64 9.82 9.37 2.76
CA SER A 64 10.96 10.27 2.97
C SER A 64 10.55 11.61 3.58
N ASN A 65 9.37 12.11 3.22
CA ASN A 65 8.85 13.40 3.68
C ASN A 65 8.21 13.34 5.06
N ARG A 66 7.52 12.24 5.38
CA ARG A 66 6.63 12.12 6.55
C ARG A 66 7.07 11.05 7.54
N GLY A 67 8.10 10.27 7.20
CA GLY A 67 8.56 9.14 7.96
C GLY A 67 7.81 7.85 7.63
N ASP A 68 8.33 6.75 8.18
CA ASP A 68 7.74 5.42 8.02
C ASP A 68 6.35 5.35 8.65
N HIS A 69 5.40 4.79 7.90
CA HIS A 69 4.05 4.53 8.38
C HIS A 69 3.59 3.17 7.85
N SER A 70 2.94 2.36 8.70
CA SER A 70 2.54 1.01 8.32
C SER A 70 1.71 0.96 7.03
N ALA A 71 0.83 1.95 6.82
CA ALA A 71 0.03 2.04 5.60
C ALA A 71 0.89 2.24 4.33
N PHE A 72 1.99 2.98 4.40
CA PHE A 72 2.87 3.19 3.24
C PHE A 72 3.58 1.90 2.84
N ASP A 73 4.12 1.17 3.81
CA ASP A 73 4.74 -0.13 3.55
C ASP A 73 3.70 -1.16 3.04
N TRP A 74 2.45 -1.09 3.50
CA TRP A 74 1.37 -1.92 2.95
C TRP A 74 1.07 -1.59 1.47
N GLU A 75 0.99 -0.30 1.12
CA GLU A 75 0.80 0.12 -0.28
C GLU A 75 1.96 -0.32 -1.18
N LEU A 76 3.20 -0.24 -0.69
CA LEU A 76 4.36 -0.76 -1.40
C LEU A 76 4.25 -2.28 -1.60
N ALA A 77 3.83 -3.02 -0.58
CA ALA A 77 3.65 -4.46 -0.67
C ALA A 77 2.64 -4.84 -1.77
N LEU A 78 1.46 -4.20 -1.77
CA LEU A 78 0.44 -4.41 -2.79
C LEU A 78 0.95 -4.06 -4.19
N ALA A 79 1.66 -2.93 -4.36
CA ALA A 79 2.18 -2.52 -5.65
C ALA A 79 3.22 -3.52 -6.20
N TYR A 80 4.12 -4.02 -5.36
CA TYR A 80 5.10 -5.03 -5.74
C TYR A 80 4.45 -6.37 -6.10
N ALA A 81 3.45 -6.81 -5.34
CA ALA A 81 2.72 -8.04 -5.63
C ALA A 81 1.97 -7.95 -6.98
N ARG A 82 1.35 -6.81 -7.28
CA ARG A 82 0.70 -6.59 -8.60
C ARG A 82 1.71 -6.56 -9.75
N LEU A 83 2.88 -5.97 -9.55
CA LEU A 83 3.97 -6.06 -10.53
C LEU A 83 4.45 -7.51 -10.72
N ALA A 84 4.48 -8.31 -9.64
CA ALA A 84 4.83 -9.72 -9.71
C ALA A 84 3.84 -10.49 -10.61
N TRP A 85 2.54 -10.25 -10.46
CA TRP A 85 1.54 -10.82 -11.38
C TRP A 85 1.76 -10.42 -12.84
N ILE A 86 2.03 -9.14 -13.10
CA ILE A 86 2.34 -8.68 -14.46
C ILE A 86 3.58 -9.40 -15.00
N ALA A 87 4.60 -9.64 -14.17
CA ALA A 87 5.79 -10.37 -14.57
C ALA A 87 5.48 -11.85 -14.89
N GLU A 88 4.64 -12.51 -14.09
CA GLU A 88 4.21 -13.89 -14.35
C GLU A 88 3.39 -14.03 -15.62
N TYR A 89 2.44 -13.10 -15.84
CA TYR A 89 1.67 -13.05 -17.08
C TYR A 89 2.58 -12.96 -18.32
N LYS A 90 3.70 -12.23 -18.20
CA LYS A 90 4.73 -12.11 -19.23
C LYS A 90 5.73 -13.27 -19.28
N GLY A 91 5.53 -14.32 -18.49
CA GLY A 91 6.41 -15.50 -18.41
C GLY A 91 7.73 -15.27 -17.69
N LYS A 92 7.89 -14.14 -16.98
CA LYS A 92 9.14 -13.75 -16.30
C LYS A 92 9.19 -14.24 -14.85
N LYS A 93 9.32 -15.56 -14.68
CA LYS A 93 9.20 -16.22 -13.37
C LYS A 93 10.19 -15.72 -12.32
N ASP A 94 11.45 -15.46 -12.69
CA ASP A 94 12.46 -15.00 -11.72
C ASP A 94 12.21 -13.56 -11.27
N GLU A 95 11.75 -12.70 -12.20
CA GLU A 95 11.32 -11.34 -11.88
C GLU A 95 10.12 -11.35 -10.93
N ALA A 96 9.12 -12.20 -11.21
CA ALA A 96 7.96 -12.37 -10.35
C ALA A 96 8.32 -12.82 -8.92
N LYS A 97 9.16 -13.86 -8.78
CA LYS A 97 9.62 -14.33 -7.46
C LYS A 97 10.31 -13.22 -6.67
N ARG A 98 11.17 -12.45 -7.32
CA ARG A 98 11.84 -11.30 -6.69
C ARG A 98 10.83 -10.24 -6.23
N LEU A 99 9.83 -9.95 -7.05
CA LEU A 99 8.79 -8.96 -6.74
C LEU A 99 7.87 -9.42 -5.60
N PHE A 100 7.48 -10.70 -5.55
CA PHE A 100 6.77 -11.26 -4.40
C PHE A 100 7.60 -11.23 -3.12
N SER A 101 8.91 -11.49 -3.20
CA SER A 101 9.81 -11.34 -2.05
C SER A 101 9.81 -9.91 -1.51
N LEU A 102 9.90 -8.90 -2.39
CA LEU A 102 9.81 -7.49 -1.99
C LEU A 102 8.44 -7.15 -1.40
N ALA A 103 7.36 -7.71 -1.94
CA ALA A 103 6.03 -7.54 -1.37
C ALA A 103 5.97 -8.06 0.06
N SER A 104 6.46 -9.28 0.32
CA SER A 104 6.51 -9.87 1.66
C SER A 104 7.44 -9.11 2.61
N GLU A 105 8.55 -8.54 2.14
CA GLU A 105 9.42 -7.69 2.97
C GLU A 105 8.69 -6.42 3.45
N HIS A 106 8.01 -5.73 2.55
CA HIS A 106 7.25 -4.53 2.88
C HIS A 106 6.01 -4.84 3.74
N GLU A 107 5.34 -5.96 3.49
CA GLU A 107 4.26 -6.42 4.35
C GLU A 107 4.73 -6.66 5.79
N PHE A 108 5.84 -7.38 5.95
CA PHE A 108 6.42 -7.62 7.27
C PHE A 108 6.77 -6.31 7.98
N LYS A 109 7.37 -5.35 7.25
CA LYS A 109 7.66 -4.02 7.81
C LYS A 109 6.38 -3.28 8.22
N SER A 110 5.32 -3.37 7.42
CA SER A 110 4.02 -2.80 7.75
C SER A 110 3.45 -3.36 9.06
N ASP A 111 3.47 -4.69 9.21
CA ASP A 111 3.00 -5.38 10.42
C ASP A 111 3.80 -4.95 11.66
N VAL A 112 5.13 -4.88 11.55
CA VAL A 112 6.00 -4.40 12.64
C VAL A 112 5.64 -2.98 13.06
N LEU A 113 5.58 -2.04 12.12
CA LEU A 113 5.24 -0.64 12.40
C LEU A 113 3.84 -0.49 13.00
N TYR A 114 2.89 -1.27 12.50
CA TYR A 114 1.52 -1.27 13.01
C TYR A 114 1.47 -1.77 14.46
N ARG A 115 2.14 -2.88 14.78
CA ARG A 115 2.22 -3.41 16.15
C ARG A 115 2.89 -2.45 17.11
N GLU A 116 3.97 -1.80 16.68
CA GLU A 116 4.64 -0.76 17.47
C GLU A 116 3.69 0.41 17.77
N ARG A 117 2.91 0.85 16.77
CA ARG A 117 1.91 1.91 16.95
C ARG A 117 0.84 1.51 17.97
N ILE A 118 0.27 0.30 17.88
CA ILE A 118 -0.75 -0.19 18.83
C ILE A 118 -0.17 -0.33 20.23
N LYS A 119 1.05 -0.87 20.37
CA LYS A 119 1.75 -0.99 21.65
C LYS A 119 1.97 0.38 22.31
N ASN A 120 2.34 1.38 21.52
CA ASN A 120 2.64 2.73 22.01
C ASN A 120 1.37 3.57 22.23
N ASN A 121 0.25 3.23 21.58
CA ASN A 121 -1.02 3.94 21.69
C ASN A 121 -2.20 2.95 21.82
N PRO A 122 -2.37 2.32 23.00
CA PRO A 122 -3.33 1.23 23.19
C PRO A 122 -4.81 1.65 23.07
N ASN A 123 -5.09 2.96 23.10
CA ASN A 123 -6.43 3.53 22.91
C ASN A 123 -6.82 3.65 21.42
N VAL A 124 -5.91 3.34 20.48
CA VAL A 124 -6.24 3.26 19.06
C VAL A 124 -7.04 1.99 18.84
N ILE A 125 -8.37 2.13 18.73
CA ILE A 125 -9.24 1.05 18.25
C ILE A 125 -8.88 0.83 16.78
N SER A 126 -8.18 -0.26 16.49
CA SER A 126 -7.98 -0.65 15.11
C SER A 126 -9.18 -1.45 14.63
N THR A 127 -9.76 -0.99 13.54
CA THR A 127 -10.82 -1.69 12.80
C THR A 127 -10.26 -2.65 11.75
N ASP A 128 -8.95 -2.64 11.56
CA ASP A 128 -8.29 -3.40 10.50
C ASP A 128 -7.63 -4.62 11.13
N GLU A 129 -8.13 -5.81 10.77
CA GLU A 129 -7.44 -7.06 11.07
C GLU A 129 -6.12 -7.08 10.29
N HIS A 130 -5.02 -6.65 10.93
CA HIS A 130 -3.70 -6.71 10.31
C HIS A 130 -3.25 -8.18 10.25
N PRO A 131 -2.84 -8.70 9.08
CA PRO A 131 -2.67 -10.14 8.91
C PRO A 131 -1.47 -10.75 9.68
N ARG A 132 -1.43 -12.09 9.70
CA ARG A 132 -0.69 -12.90 10.69
C ARG A 132 0.84 -12.87 10.49
N THR A 133 1.55 -13.06 11.61
CA THR A 133 3.03 -13.16 11.81
C THR A 133 3.83 -14.13 10.91
N LYS A 134 3.20 -14.89 10.02
CA LYS A 134 3.90 -15.75 9.07
C LYS A 134 3.76 -15.07 7.72
N GLY A 135 4.84 -14.45 7.25
CA GLY A 135 4.87 -13.72 5.99
C GLY A 135 4.25 -14.52 4.83
N TYR A 136 3.69 -13.80 3.88
CA TYR A 136 2.84 -14.38 2.85
C TYR A 136 3.59 -15.28 1.88
N SER A 137 2.99 -16.44 1.61
CA SER A 137 3.31 -17.26 0.44
C SER A 137 2.85 -16.55 -0.85
N ILE A 138 3.32 -17.05 -2.00
CA ILE A 138 2.86 -16.53 -3.30
C ILE A 138 1.35 -16.78 -3.45
N GLU A 139 0.86 -17.91 -2.94
CA GLU A 139 -0.56 -18.28 -2.92
C GLU A 139 -1.41 -17.34 -2.06
N ASP A 140 -0.87 -16.90 -0.92
CA ASP A 140 -1.51 -15.89 -0.08
C ASP A 140 -1.60 -14.56 -0.83
N TRP A 141 -0.52 -14.15 -1.51
CA TRP A 141 -0.51 -12.92 -2.33
C TRP A 141 -1.57 -12.95 -3.44
N TYR A 142 -1.79 -14.10 -4.09
CA TYR A 142 -2.87 -14.20 -5.06
C TYR A 142 -4.24 -13.89 -4.42
N SER A 143 -4.50 -14.49 -3.27
CA SER A 143 -5.78 -14.37 -2.56
C SER A 143 -6.01 -12.93 -2.07
N ILE A 144 -4.98 -12.30 -1.50
CA ILE A 144 -5.02 -10.91 -1.04
C ILE A 144 -5.32 -9.96 -2.19
N LEU A 145 -4.58 -10.10 -3.30
CA LEU A 145 -4.79 -9.24 -4.45
C LEU A 145 -6.15 -9.48 -5.10
N ASP A 146 -6.66 -10.72 -5.12
CA ASP A 146 -8.02 -11.00 -5.58
C ASP A 146 -9.07 -10.25 -4.74
N GLU A 147 -8.92 -10.25 -3.42
CA GLU A 147 -9.79 -9.51 -2.51
C GLU A 147 -9.68 -8.00 -2.71
N VAL A 148 -8.46 -7.47 -2.72
CA VAL A 148 -8.21 -6.02 -2.81
C VAL A 148 -8.62 -5.48 -4.18
N ASP A 149 -8.24 -6.15 -5.27
CA ASP A 149 -8.52 -5.70 -6.65
C ASP A 149 -9.99 -5.89 -7.04
N SER A 150 -10.75 -6.74 -6.35
CA SER A 150 -12.21 -6.82 -6.53
C SER A 150 -12.89 -5.45 -6.29
N ARG A 151 -12.31 -4.63 -5.42
CA ARG A 151 -12.80 -3.26 -5.11
C ARG A 151 -12.48 -2.26 -6.21
N TYR A 152 -11.42 -2.50 -6.98
CA TYR A 152 -10.95 -1.61 -8.06
C TYR A 152 -11.50 -1.97 -9.45
N GLN A 153 -12.37 -2.99 -9.55
CA GLN A 153 -12.96 -3.46 -10.82
C GLN A 153 -11.91 -3.68 -11.93
N SER A 154 -10.73 -4.17 -11.55
CA SER A 154 -9.62 -4.32 -12.50
C SER A 154 -10.00 -5.22 -13.68
N LYS A 155 -9.76 -4.73 -14.90
CA LYS A 155 -10.19 -5.38 -16.16
C LYS A 155 -9.12 -6.22 -16.85
N TRP A 156 -7.87 -6.23 -16.37
CA TRP A 156 -6.81 -7.00 -17.02
C TRP A 156 -6.81 -8.47 -16.58
N THR A 157 -6.48 -9.37 -17.50
CA THR A 157 -6.56 -10.82 -17.31
C THR A 157 -5.43 -11.33 -16.40
N LYS A 158 -5.79 -11.93 -15.26
CA LYS A 158 -4.85 -12.52 -14.30
C LYS A 158 -4.06 -13.70 -14.92
N PRO A 159 -2.81 -13.96 -14.50
CA PRO A 159 -2.10 -15.18 -14.88
C PRO A 159 -2.91 -16.43 -14.50
N ASN A 160 -2.77 -17.52 -15.25
CA ASN A 160 -3.44 -18.78 -14.91
C ASN A 160 -2.86 -19.37 -13.63
N GLN A 161 -3.52 -19.13 -12.50
CA GLN A 161 -3.14 -19.57 -11.15
C GLN A 161 -3.02 -21.10 -11.04
N ALA A 162 -3.71 -21.86 -11.91
CA ALA A 162 -3.66 -23.33 -11.92
C ALA A 162 -2.32 -23.91 -12.42
N ALA A 163 -1.42 -23.09 -12.97
CA ALA A 163 -0.09 -23.53 -13.40
C ALA A 163 0.95 -23.59 -12.25
N HIS A 164 0.61 -23.06 -11.07
CA HIS A 164 1.52 -22.95 -9.91
C HIS A 164 1.20 -23.93 -8.77
N THR A 165 0.09 -24.65 -8.83
CA THR A 165 -0.16 -25.79 -7.95
C THR A 165 0.82 -26.92 -8.29
N THR A 166 1.86 -27.05 -7.47
CA THR A 166 2.73 -28.24 -7.46
C THR A 166 1.83 -29.48 -7.36
N PRO A 167 1.94 -30.48 -8.24
CA PRO A 167 1.16 -31.70 -8.07
C PRO A 167 1.58 -32.34 -6.74
N ALA A 168 0.57 -32.58 -5.89
CA ALA A 168 0.74 -33.30 -4.63
C ALA A 168 1.59 -34.55 -4.88
N SER A 169 2.70 -34.64 -4.14
CA SER A 169 3.58 -35.80 -4.13
C SER A 169 2.75 -37.07 -4.00
N ALA A 170 2.75 -37.89 -5.06
CA ALA A 170 2.14 -39.20 -5.03
C ALA A 170 2.79 -40.05 -3.91
N PRO A 171 2.00 -40.74 -3.06
CA PRO A 171 2.56 -41.63 -2.08
C PRO A 171 3.28 -42.80 -2.78
N ARG A 172 4.51 -43.09 -2.34
CA ARG A 172 5.20 -44.35 -2.68
C ARG A 172 4.65 -45.49 -1.84
#